data_AF-A0A3A9F7L3-F1
#
_entry.id   AF-A0A3A9F7L3-F1
#
_cell.length_a   1.000
_cell.length_b   1.000
_cell.length_c   1.000
_cell.angle_alpha   90.00
_cell.angle_beta   90.00
_cell.angle_gamma   90.00
#
_symmetry.space_group_name_H-M   'P 1'
#
loop_
_entity.id
_entity.type
_entity.pdbx_description
1 polymer ?
#
loop_
_entity_poly.entity_id
_entity_poly.type
_entity_poly.pdbx_seq_one_letter_code
_entity_poly.pdbx_strand_id
1 'polypeptide(L)' 'MKPLKTKVSITLDSDIIEKIKLFAEEDDRSFSQYINLILKEYVKVHVYDLETESK' A
#
# COMPACT_ATOMS: atom_id res chain seq x y z
N MET A 1 23.20 1.21 7.56
CA MET A 1 21.74 1.36 7.79
C MET A 1 21.05 0.33 6.89
N LYS A 2 20.19 -0.55 7.42
CA LYS A 2 19.44 -1.49 6.56
C LYS A 2 18.69 -0.68 5.49
N PRO A 3 18.65 -1.11 4.22
CA PRO A 3 17.85 -0.43 3.22
C PRO A 3 16.41 -0.37 3.73
N LEU A 4 15.89 0.86 3.92
CA LEU A 4 14.59 1.12 4.55
C LEU A 4 13.41 0.59 3.71
N LYS A 5 13.66 0.26 2.43
CA LYS A 5 12.66 -0.24 1.48
C LYS A 5 13.30 -1.27 0.55
N THR A 6 12.60 -2.38 0.34
CA THR A 6 12.96 -3.40 -0.66
C THR A 6 12.11 -3.18 -1.91
N LYS A 7 12.72 -3.18 -3.09
CA LYS A 7 11.98 -3.13 -4.35
C LYS A 7 11.31 -4.49 -4.60
N VAL A 8 10.01 -4.47 -4.88
CA VAL A 8 9.23 -5.65 -5.26
C VAL A 8 8.53 -5.39 -6.59
N SER A 9 8.22 -6.47 -7.33
CA SER A 9 7.37 -6.42 -8.52
C SER A 9 6.02 -7.00 -8.16
N ILE A 10 4.95 -6.28 -8.45
CA ILE A 10 3.57 -6.71 -8.23
C ILE A 10 2.79 -6.49 -9.52
N THR A 11 1.86 -7.38 -9.81
CA THR A 11 0.90 -7.22 -10.89
C THR A 11 -0.40 -6.67 -10.30
N LEU A 12 -0.95 -5.63 -10.91
CA LEU A 12 -2.21 -5.00 -10.54
C LEU A 12 -3.05 -4.83 -11.80
N ASP A 13 -4.37 -4.86 -11.64
CA ASP A 13 -5.30 -4.57 -12.73
C ASP A 13 -5.11 -3.14 -13.24
N SER A 14 -5.33 -2.93 -14.54
CA SER A 14 -5.04 -1.65 -15.20
C SER A 14 -5.88 -0.50 -14.63
N ASP A 15 -7.14 -0.76 -14.30
CA ASP A 15 -8.05 0.24 -13.72
C ASP A 15 -7.61 0.65 -12.31
N ILE A 16 -7.05 -0.28 -11.53
CA ILE A 16 -6.47 -0.01 -10.22
C ILE A 16 -5.21 0.86 -10.35
N ILE A 17 -4.34 0.58 -11.32
CA ILE A 17 -3.14 1.37 -11.59
C ILE A 17 -3.53 2.82 -11.93
N GLU A 18 -4.53 3.02 -12.78
CA GLU A 18 -5.01 4.35 -13.19
C GLU A 18 -5.53 5.15 -11.99
N LYS A 19 -6.36 4.54 -11.14
CA LYS A 19 -6.89 5.19 -9.93
C LYS A 19 -5.79 5.56 -8.94
N ILE A 20 -4.85 4.66 -8.67
CA ILE A 20 -3.73 4.92 -7.76
C ILE A 20 -2.85 6.06 -8.28
N LYS A 21 -2.63 6.15 -9.60
CA LYS A 21 -1.89 7.28 -10.20
C LYS A 21 -2.60 8.60 -9.98
N LEU A 22 -3.91 8.67 -10.28
CA LEU A 22 -4.71 9.88 -10.10
C LEU A 22 -4.64 10.36 -8.64
N PHE A 23 -4.89 9.46 -7.68
CA PHE A 23 -4.84 9.81 -6.27
C PHE A 23 -3.45 10.21 -5.80
N ALA A 24 -2.40 9.55 -6.30
CA ALA A 24 -1.03 9.93 -5.96
C ALA A 24 -0.68 11.33 -6.47
N GLU A 25 -1.17 11.71 -7.66
CA GLU A 25 -1.02 13.06 -8.21
C GLU A 25 -1.79 14.11 -7.39
N GLU A 26 -3.03 13.82 -7.00
CA GLU A 26 -3.84 14.69 -6.14
C GLU A 26 -3.18 14.93 -4.76
N ASP A 27 -2.49 13.93 -4.23
CA ASP A 27 -1.80 13.98 -2.92
C ASP A 27 -0.35 14.50 -2.99
N ASP A 28 0.14 14.90 -4.16
CA ASP A 28 1.53 15.30 -4.45
C ASP A 28 2.57 14.23 -4.03
N ARG A 29 2.34 12.98 -4.45
CA ARG A 29 3.15 11.80 -4.08
C ARG A 29 3.49 10.92 -5.27
N SER A 30 4.56 10.17 -5.14
CA SER A 30 4.87 9.11 -6.11
C SER A 30 3.90 7.92 -5.96
N PHE A 31 3.62 7.24 -7.07
CA PHE A 31 2.84 5.99 -7.10
C PHE A 31 3.31 4.99 -6.03
N SER A 32 4.62 4.76 -5.92
CA SER A 32 5.21 3.84 -4.95
C SER A 32 5.02 4.27 -3.50
N GLN A 33 4.98 5.59 -3.21
CA GLN A 33 4.66 6.07 -1.86
C GLN A 33 3.18 5.89 -1.55
N TYR A 34 2.31 6.21 -2.50
CA TYR A 34 0.86 6.15 -2.31
C TYR A 34 0.37 4.70 -2.13
N ILE A 35 0.78 3.77 -3.01
CA ILE A 35 0.43 2.34 -2.85
C ILE A 35 0.97 1.76 -1.55
N ASN A 36 2.16 2.18 -1.11
CA ASN A 36 2.73 1.71 0.15
C ASN A 36 1.98 2.25 1.38
N LEU A 37 1.32 3.42 1.28
CA LEU A 37 0.44 3.93 2.33
C LEU A 37 -0.85 3.09 2.40
N ILE A 38 -1.49 2.83 1.26
CA ILE A 38 -2.68 1.97 1.17
C ILE A 38 -2.40 0.58 1.77
N LEU A 39 -1.31 -0.06 1.33
CA LEU A 39 -0.96 -1.40 1.79
C LEU A 39 -0.65 -1.42 3.30
N LYS A 40 -0.03 -0.38 3.85
CA LYS A 40 0.19 -0.27 5.30
C LYS A 40 -1.11 -0.19 6.08
N GLU A 41 -2.05 0.62 5.61
CA GLU A 41 -3.35 0.75 6.28
C GLU A 41 -4.14 -0.56 6.19
N TYR A 42 -4.15 -1.20 5.02
CA TYR A 42 -4.77 -2.49 4.83
C TYR A 42 -4.18 -3.54 5.79
N VAL A 43 -2.86 -3.69 5.82
CA VAL A 43 -2.20 -4.64 6.74
C VAL A 43 -2.52 -4.31 8.19
N LYS A 44 -2.50 -3.04 8.58
CA LYS A 44 -2.79 -2.62 9.96
C LYS A 44 -4.21 -3.04 10.38
N VAL A 45 -5.22 -2.79 9.55
CA VAL A 45 -6.61 -3.20 9.81
C VAL A 45 -6.70 -4.73 9.99
N HIS A 46 -6.11 -5.49 9.07
CA HIS A 46 -6.22 -6.95 9.09
C HIS A 46 -5.35 -7.63 10.15
N VAL A 47 -4.30 -6.96 10.65
CA VAL A 47 -3.54 -7.45 11.80
C VAL A 47 -4.38 -7.36 13.07
N TYR A 48 -5.20 -6.32 13.24
CA TYR A 48 -6.13 -6.26 14.38
C TYR A 48 -7.18 -7.37 14.33
N ASP A 49 -7.69 -7.69 13.15
CA ASP A 49 -8.69 -8.76 12.98
C ASP A 49 -8.12 -10.13 13.42
N LEU A 50 -6.87 -10.44 13.05
CA LEU A 50 -6.18 -11.67 13.44
C LEU A 50 -5.85 -11.74 14.95
N GLU A 51 -5.56 -10.58 15.57
CA GLU A 51 -5.31 -10.50 17.01
C GLU A 51 -6.61 -10.63 17.83
N THR A 52 -7.76 -10.22 17.28
CA THR A 52 -9.07 -10.35 17.93
C THR A 52 -9.67 -11.75 17.85
N GLU A 53 -9.39 -12.52 16.78
CA GLU A 53 -9.85 -13.91 16.65
C GLU A 53 -9.05 -14.91 17.50
N SER A 54 -7.88 -14.50 18.03
CA SER A 54 -7.03 -15.33 18.88
C SER A 54 -7.34 -15.21 20.39
N LYS A 55 -8.51 -14.67 20.78
CA LYS A 55 -8.86 -14.41 22.17
C LYS A 55 -10.23 -14.96 22.58
#